data_AF-A0A0W1CPY5-F1
#
_entry.id   AF-A0A0W1CPY5-F1
#
_cell.length_a   1.000
_cell.length_b   1.000
_cell.length_c   1.000
_cell.angle_alpha   90.00
_cell.angle_beta   90.00
_cell.angle_gamma   90.00
#
_symmetry.space_group_name_H-M   'P 1'
#
loop_
_entity.id
_entity.type
_entity.pdbx_description
1 polymer ?
#
loop_
_entity_poly.entity_id
_entity_poly.type
_entity_poly.pdbx_seq_one_letter_code
_entity_poly.pdbx_strand_id
1 'polypeptide(L)' 'MEPNLEDVGEQALAAERRYGDDAVKMITVRMIECLKLREYVEAGFWSAVANQLSGVQSIKTNFSPISFSEEIKPQANGC' A
#
# COMPACT_ATOMS: atom_id res chain seq x y z
N MET A 1 11.89 2.93 -22.78
CA MET A 1 10.67 2.11 -22.69
C MET A 1 9.99 2.53 -21.40
N GLU A 2 8.83 3.17 -21.49
CA GLU A 2 8.09 3.59 -20.29
C GLU A 2 7.38 2.37 -19.68
N PRO A 3 7.23 2.30 -18.34
CA PRO A 3 6.49 1.22 -17.69
C PRO A 3 5.00 1.30 -18.08
N ASN A 4 4.41 0.16 -18.43
CA ASN A 4 2.97 0.06 -18.67
C ASN A 4 2.23 0.32 -17.35
N LEU A 5 1.45 1.41 -17.28
CA LEU A 5 0.81 1.86 -16.05
C LEU A 5 -0.27 0.90 -15.54
N GLU A 6 -0.93 0.12 -16.42
CA GLU A 6 -1.84 -0.94 -16.00
C GLU A 6 -1.10 -2.04 -15.23
N ASP A 7 0.05 -2.49 -15.74
CA ASP A 7 0.88 -3.51 -15.08
C ASP A 7 1.38 -3.03 -13.70
N VAL A 8 1.72 -1.74 -13.57
CA VAL A 8 2.18 -1.19 -12.28
C VAL A 8 1.07 -1.26 -11.22
N GLY A 9 -0.15 -0.87 -11.58
CA GLY A 9 -1.29 -0.89 -10.68
C GLY A 9 -1.70 -2.29 -10.26
N GLU A 10 -1.74 -3.23 -11.21
CA GLU A 10 -2.05 -4.63 -10.91
C GLU A 10 -1.00 -5.27 -10.00
N GLN A 11 0.28 -5.03 -10.25
CA GLN A 11 1.35 -5.56 -9.39
C GLN A 11 1.31 -4.95 -7.98
N ALA A 12 0.99 -3.66 -7.86
CA ALA A 12 0.86 -3.01 -6.55
C ALA A 12 -0.28 -3.64 -5.73
N LEU A 13 -1.45 -3.84 -6.35
CA LEU A 13 -2.59 -4.50 -5.70
C LEU A 13 -2.31 -5.96 -5.36
N ALA A 14 -1.64 -6.70 -6.26
CA ALA A 14 -1.26 -8.08 -6.01
C ALA A 14 -0.27 -8.20 -4.83
N ALA A 15 0.71 -7.29 -4.75
CA ALA A 15 1.66 -7.26 -3.65
C ALA A 15 0.99 -6.91 -2.32
N GLU A 16 0.08 -5.95 -2.30
CA GLU A 16 -0.74 -5.61 -1.14
C GLU A 16 -1.52 -6.84 -0.63
N ARG A 17 -2.24 -7.53 -1.53
CA ARG A 17 -3.05 -8.70 -1.15
C ARG A 17 -2.21 -9.85 -0.61
N ARG A 18 -0.97 -9.97 -1.09
CA ARG A 18 -0.08 -11.08 -0.75
C ARG A 18 0.75 -10.84 0.51
N TYR A 19 1.21 -9.61 0.71
CA TYR A 19 2.20 -9.28 1.74
C TYR A 19 1.73 -8.19 2.73
N GLY A 20 0.56 -7.58 2.50
CA GLY A 20 -0.01 -6.57 3.40
C GLY A 20 0.95 -5.42 3.66
N ASP A 21 1.27 -5.19 4.93
CA ASP A 21 2.15 -4.11 5.38
C ASP A 21 3.61 -4.31 4.92
N ASP A 22 4.05 -5.55 4.71
CA ASP A 22 5.41 -5.87 4.26
C ASP A 22 5.61 -5.68 2.75
N ALA A 23 4.54 -5.46 1.99
CA ALA A 23 4.57 -5.41 0.53
C ALA A 23 5.58 -4.38 -0.03
N VAL A 24 5.65 -3.19 0.57
CA VAL A 24 6.59 -2.12 0.14
C VAL A 24 8.03 -2.57 0.32
N LYS A 25 8.34 -3.21 1.44
CA LYS A 25 9.68 -3.74 1.73
C LYS A 25 10.05 -4.82 0.72
N MET A 26 9.14 -5.75 0.41
CA MET A 26 9.37 -6.83 -0.54
C MET A 26 9.67 -6.30 -1.95
N ILE A 27 8.88 -5.32 -2.43
CA ILE A 27 9.11 -4.70 -3.74
C ILE A 27 10.43 -3.92 -3.76
N THR A 28 10.76 -3.21 -2.69
CA THR A 28 12.02 -2.46 -2.58
C THR A 28 13.24 -3.39 -2.66
N VAL A 29 13.18 -4.58 -2.04
CA VAL A 29 14.24 -5.60 -2.17
C VAL A 29 14.36 -6.04 -3.63
N ARG A 30 13.25 -6.33 -4.30
CA ARG A 30 13.25 -6.72 -5.72
C ARG A 30 13.85 -5.66 -6.63
N MET A 31 13.49 -4.38 -6.41
CA MET A 31 14.09 -3.24 -7.11
C MET A 31 15.62 -3.20 -6.95
N ILE A 32 16.11 -3.39 -5.72
CA ILE A 32 17.55 -3.39 -5.42
C ILE A 32 18.25 -4.56 -6.13
N GLU A 33 17.63 -5.74 -6.21
CA GLU A 33 18.17 -6.88 -6.96
C GLU A 33 18.34 -6.57 -8.45
N CYS A 34 17.32 -5.99 -9.09
CA CYS A 34 17.40 -5.56 -10.48
C CYS A 34 18.54 -4.55 -10.71
N LEU A 35 18.74 -3.60 -9.79
CA LEU A 35 19.85 -2.65 -9.87
C LEU A 35 21.22 -3.34 -9.79
N LYS A 36 21.37 -4.36 -8.93
CA LYS A 36 22.61 -5.16 -8.84
C LYS A 36 22.87 -5.93 -10.14
N LEU A 37 21.82 -6.40 -10.80
CA LEU A 37 21.88 -7.07 -12.09
C LEU A 37 22.01 -6.10 -13.29
N ARG A 38 21.99 -4.79 -13.04
CA ARG A 38 21.99 -3.72 -14.05
C ARG A 38 20.76 -3.75 -14.97
N GLU A 39 19.65 -4.28 -14.49
CA GLU A 39 18.35 -4.32 -15.15
C GLU A 39 17.57 -3.03 -14.87
N TYR A 40 18.06 -1.92 -15.39
CA TYR A 40 17.54 -0.58 -15.03
C TYR A 40 16.07 -0.36 -15.38
N VAL A 41 15.58 -0.98 -16.47
CA VAL A 41 14.17 -0.91 -16.85
C VAL A 41 13.28 -1.61 -15.82
N GLU A 42 13.68 -2.80 -15.39
CA GLU A 42 12.94 -3.58 -14.40
C GLU A 42 13.01 -2.91 -13.02
N ALA A 43 14.16 -2.33 -12.65
CA ALA A 43 14.28 -1.52 -11.44
C ALA A 43 13.34 -0.30 -11.47
N GLY A 44 13.24 0.40 -12.60
CA GLY A 44 12.31 1.51 -12.78
C GLY A 44 10.84 1.09 -12.64
N PHE A 45 10.49 -0.08 -13.17
CA PHE A 45 9.17 -0.68 -13.00
C PHE A 45 8.85 -0.94 -11.52
N TRP A 46 9.72 -1.67 -10.79
CA TRP A 46 9.49 -1.97 -9.37
C TRP A 46 9.47 -0.72 -8.48
N SER A 47 10.23 0.32 -8.84
CA SER A 47 10.14 1.62 -8.18
C SER A 47 8.76 2.27 -8.33
N ALA A 48 8.18 2.23 -9.54
CA ALA A 48 6.82 2.72 -9.78
C ALA A 48 5.78 1.91 -8.99
N VAL A 49 5.93 0.58 -8.92
CA VAL A 49 5.04 -0.29 -8.14
C VAL A 49 5.07 0.06 -6.65
N ALA A 50 6.26 0.29 -6.07
CA ALA A 50 6.41 0.69 -4.67
C ALA A 50 5.74 2.03 -4.36
N ASN A 51 5.85 3.01 -5.26
CA ASN A 51 5.21 4.31 -5.11
C ASN A 51 3.68 4.20 -5.11
N GLN A 52 3.12 3.43 -6.05
CA GLN A 52 1.68 3.24 -6.13
C GLN A 52 1.13 2.49 -4.91
N LEU A 53 1.83 1.45 -4.46
CA LEU A 53 1.49 0.70 -3.26
C LEU A 53 1.53 1.58 -2.00
N SER A 54 2.52 2.47 -1.88
CA SER A 54 2.61 3.42 -0.76
C SER A 54 1.40 4.35 -0.70
N GLY A 55 0.88 4.76 -1.87
CA GLY A 55 -0.37 5.49 -1.99
C GLY A 55 -1.58 4.69 -1.49
N VAL A 56 -1.69 3.40 -1.87
CA VAL A 56 -2.77 2.50 -1.42
C VAL A 56 -2.75 2.30 0.10
N GLN A 57 -1.59 2.04 0.69
CA GLN A 57 -1.45 1.90 2.14
C GLN A 57 -1.75 3.20 2.89
N SER A 58 -1.36 4.35 2.32
CA SER A 58 -1.69 5.67 2.89
C SER A 58 -3.18 5.98 2.90
N ILE A 59 -3.96 5.44 1.96
CA ILE A 59 -5.43 5.54 1.99
C ILE A 59 -5.99 4.70 3.14
N LYS A 60 -5.49 3.48 3.36
CA LYS A 60 -5.92 2.61 4.47
C LYS A 60 -5.70 3.24 5.84
N THR A 61 -4.56 3.89 6.07
CA THR A 61 -4.25 4.51 7.37
C THR A 61 -5.08 5.77 7.62
N ASN A 62 -5.34 6.57 6.58
CA ASN A 62 -6.19 7.76 6.67
C ASN A 62 -7.69 7.42 6.78
N PHE A 63 -8.12 6.29 6.22
CA PHE A 63 -9.44 5.70 6.46
C PHE A 63 -9.40 4.63 7.56
N SER A 64 -8.68 4.93 8.65
CA SER A 64 -9.01 4.28 9.92
C SER A 64 -10.52 4.43 10.11
N PRO A 65 -11.28 3.34 10.32
CA PRO A 65 -12.72 3.46 10.49
C PRO A 65 -12.95 4.44 11.62
N ILE A 66 -13.77 5.45 11.37
CA ILE A 66 -14.40 6.20 12.44
C ILE A 66 -14.98 5.13 13.34
N SER A 67 -14.35 4.88 14.49
CA SER A 67 -15.00 4.15 15.57
C SER A 67 -16.23 4.98 15.89
N PHE A 68 -17.38 4.56 15.37
CA PHE A 68 -18.64 4.94 15.94
C PHE A 68 -18.66 4.29 17.32
N SER A 69 -17.98 4.93 18.27
CA SER A 69 -18.35 4.81 19.66
C SER A 69 -19.79 5.29 19.71
N GLU A 70 -20.73 4.36 19.79
CA GLU A 70 -22.13 4.64 20.10
C GLU A 70 -22.18 5.40 21.42
N GLU A 71 -22.12 6.73 21.36
CA GLU A 71 -22.61 7.56 22.43
C GLU A 71 -24.10 7.80 22.20
N ILE A 72 -24.92 6.90 22.75
CA ILE A 72 -26.30 7.23 23.09
C ILE A 72 -26.50 6.89 24.57
N LYS A 73 -26.29 7.89 25.43
CA LYS A 73 -26.78 7.89 26.82
C LYS A 73 -28.32 7.92 26.82
N PRO A 74 -28.93 7.44 27.91
CA PRO A 74 -29.67 8.42 28.69
C PRO A 74 -29.29 8.41 30.17
N GLN A 75 -29.13 9.62 30.67
CA GLN A 75 -29.04 10.00 32.06
C GLN A 75 -30.25 9.45 32.83
N ALA A 76 -30.06 8.50 33.74
CA ALA A 76 -31.06 8.18 34.76
C ALA A 76 -30.72 8.98 36.03
N ASN A 77 -31.18 10.23 36.06
CA ASN A 77 -31.46 10.89 37.33
C ASN A 77 -32.78 10.32 37.86
N GLY A 78 -32.80 9.75 39.06
CA GLY A 78 -34.05 9.35 39.71
C GLY A 78 -33.91 8.63 41.03
N CYS A 79 -33.83 9.44 42.11
CA CYS A 79 -34.07 9.16 43.53
C CYS A 79 -33.17 8.17 44.29
#